data_AF-A0A7S1E0J5-F1
#
_entry.id   AF-A0A7S1E0J5-F1
#
_cell.length_a   1.000
_cell.length_b   1.000
_cell.length_c   1.000
_cell.angle_alpha   90.00
_cell.angle_beta   90.00
_cell.angle_gamma   90.00
#
_symmetry.space_group_name_H-M   'P 1'
#
loop_
_entity.id
_entity.type
_entity.pdbx_description
1 polymer ?
#
loop_
_entity_poly.entity_id
_entity_poly.type
_entity_poly.pdbx_seq_one_letter_code
_entity_poly.pdbx_strand_id
1 'polypeptide(L)'
;RLLRPQSTMARTPTEWLGCVAVALILMSCHCEAFSGFGTVHSLRRSPRRTCRQGLQQQLRSGLANWGELAEQVPKPLIRETPGNEISGASEVLSTGRLTLFRDRNGWCPYSERVWLAMLEKRLDFDEVLINLQGGKPAWYSSVVPTSQTPAIVTAEGKEVHDSARVLEFLEENYPERPLMPSDDASRAEAKKLIAQFGSMMPSGARPSSRAAFLIRGSGMPLARQDVEASLSKIDSVLGEKGGPFFMGGDVTMVDCVYAPFLERWRFQLPCMYSGLEAKSEAYPNLLKWYDAMEERVPAYASRVQGDSHTWELALDGAGG
;
A
#
# COMPACT_ATOMS: atom_id res chain seq x y z
N ARG A 1 40.98 8.31 -39.11
CA ARG A 1 39.98 7.23 -39.30
C ARG A 1 38.96 7.37 -38.16
N LEU A 2 38.14 8.42 -38.12
CA LEU A 2 36.90 8.64 -38.90
C LEU A 2 36.09 7.33 -39.04
N LEU A 3 34.97 7.24 -38.31
CA LEU A 3 33.62 7.09 -38.87
C LEU A 3 32.55 7.28 -37.75
N ARG A 4 31.84 8.40 -37.84
CA ARG A 4 30.41 8.67 -37.52
C ARG A 4 29.90 9.48 -38.74
N PRO A 5 28.61 9.82 -38.90
CA PRO A 5 27.33 9.14 -38.62
C PRO A 5 26.32 9.31 -39.79
N GLN A 6 25.14 8.67 -39.75
CA GLN A 6 23.89 9.12 -40.42
C GLN A 6 22.69 8.61 -39.58
N SER A 7 21.96 9.44 -38.85
CA SER A 7 20.93 10.45 -39.20
C SER A 7 19.52 9.86 -39.39
N THR A 8 18.66 10.08 -38.40
CA THR A 8 17.42 10.89 -38.41
C THR A 8 16.16 10.20 -38.94
N MET A 9 15.20 9.96 -38.04
CA MET A 9 13.81 10.39 -38.24
C MET A 9 13.15 10.66 -36.89
N ALA A 10 12.70 11.91 -36.73
CA ALA A 10 11.82 12.36 -35.67
C ALA A 10 10.40 11.85 -35.92
N ARG A 11 9.68 11.45 -34.86
CA ARG A 11 8.21 11.56 -34.79
C ARG A 11 7.79 11.98 -33.39
N THR A 12 6.94 12.99 -33.39
CA THR A 12 6.29 13.69 -32.27
C THR A 12 5.16 12.87 -31.63
N PRO A 13 4.63 13.31 -30.46
CA PRO A 13 3.77 12.51 -29.59
C PRO A 13 2.27 12.79 -29.78
N THR A 14 1.46 11.73 -29.75
CA THR A 14 0.00 11.74 -29.50
C THR A 14 -0.36 10.36 -28.91
N GLU A 15 -0.77 10.23 -27.64
CA GLU A 15 -2.08 10.47 -27.01
C GLU A 15 -2.72 9.14 -26.55
N TRP A 16 -2.85 9.03 -25.23
CA TRP A 16 -3.98 8.48 -24.44
C TRP A 16 -4.44 7.00 -24.52
N LEU A 17 -4.65 6.47 -23.29
CA LEU A 17 -5.58 5.41 -22.85
C LEU A 17 -5.15 3.95 -23.08
N GLY A 18 -4.61 3.32 -22.02
CA GLY A 18 -4.34 1.88 -22.04
C GLY A 18 -3.99 1.24 -20.69
N CYS A 19 -4.68 1.57 -19.59
CA CYS A 19 -4.52 0.86 -18.31
C CYS A 19 -5.83 0.29 -17.73
N VAL A 20 -6.72 -0.22 -18.60
CA VAL A 20 -7.83 -1.10 -18.19
C VAL A 20 -7.83 -2.33 -19.09
N ALA A 21 -6.86 -3.23 -18.90
CA ALA A 21 -6.81 -4.51 -19.59
C ALA A 21 -5.91 -5.56 -18.88
N VAL A 22 -6.15 -5.84 -17.59
CA VAL A 22 -5.61 -7.06 -16.94
C VAL A 22 -6.70 -7.75 -16.11
N ALA A 23 -7.85 -7.99 -16.74
CA ALA A 23 -8.89 -8.85 -16.19
C ALA A 23 -9.59 -9.58 -17.33
N LEU A 24 -8.89 -10.51 -17.99
CA LEU A 24 -9.49 -11.54 -18.87
C LEU A 24 -8.46 -12.58 -19.39
N ILE A 25 -7.60 -13.13 -18.51
CA ILE A 25 -6.82 -14.33 -18.85
C ILE A 25 -6.83 -15.30 -17.67
N LEU A 26 -7.99 -15.88 -17.35
CA LEU A 26 -8.13 -17.14 -16.60
C LEU A 26 -9.55 -17.72 -16.84
N MET A 27 -9.83 -18.20 -18.06
CA MET A 27 -10.94 -19.14 -18.31
C MET A 27 -10.55 -20.09 -19.44
N SER A 28 -9.66 -21.04 -19.15
CA SER A 28 -9.43 -22.22 -20.00
C SER A 28 -8.89 -23.37 -19.17
N CYS A 29 -9.75 -23.99 -18.35
CA CYS A 29 -9.57 -25.39 -17.95
C CYS A 29 -10.64 -26.21 -18.67
N HIS A 30 -10.20 -26.96 -19.68
CA HIS A 30 -10.97 -28.02 -20.31
C HIS A 30 -11.12 -29.19 -19.33
N CYS A 31 -12.36 -29.64 -19.11
CA CYS A 31 -12.65 -30.91 -18.45
C CYS A 31 -13.24 -31.82 -19.53
N GLU A 32 -12.44 -32.78 -20.00
CA GLU A 32 -12.85 -33.81 -20.96
C GLU A 32 -13.77 -34.86 -20.29
N ALA A 33 -14.74 -35.32 -21.08
CA ALA A 33 -15.88 -36.11 -20.66
C ALA A 33 -15.58 -37.60 -20.53
N PHE A 34 -16.09 -38.22 -19.47
CA PHE A 34 -16.27 -39.67 -19.37
C PHE A 34 -17.67 -40.05 -19.89
N SER A 35 -17.70 -41.00 -20.81
CA SER A 35 -18.88 -41.60 -21.44
C SER A 35 -19.64 -42.55 -20.50
N GLY A 36 -20.97 -42.47 -20.47
CA GLY A 36 -21.81 -43.47 -19.80
C GLY A 36 -23.31 -43.21 -19.95
N PHE A 37 -23.96 -44.07 -20.74
CA PHE A 37 -25.40 -44.22 -21.02
C PHE A 37 -26.41 -43.92 -19.89
N GLY A 38 -27.57 -43.34 -20.25
CA GLY A 38 -28.78 -43.46 -19.42
C GLY A 38 -29.86 -42.38 -19.61
N THR A 39 -30.78 -42.64 -20.54
CA THR A 39 -32.24 -42.33 -20.51
C THR A 39 -32.74 -40.89 -20.28
N VAL A 40 -33.46 -40.40 -21.29
CA VAL A 40 -34.18 -39.13 -21.35
C VAL A 40 -35.39 -39.10 -20.40
N HIS A 41 -35.44 -38.12 -19.49
CA HIS A 41 -36.67 -37.56 -18.94
C HIS A 41 -36.54 -36.04 -18.83
N SER A 42 -37.63 -35.35 -19.19
CA SER A 42 -37.70 -33.92 -19.46
C SER A 42 -37.34 -33.04 -18.26
N LEU A 43 -36.30 -32.21 -18.40
CA LEU A 43 -36.02 -31.09 -17.51
C LEU A 43 -36.40 -29.77 -18.20
N ARG A 44 -37.44 -29.11 -17.66
CA ARG A 44 -37.73 -27.70 -17.93
C ARG A 44 -36.49 -26.88 -17.57
N ARG A 45 -35.95 -26.14 -18.55
CA ARG A 45 -34.82 -25.22 -18.36
C ARG A 45 -35.25 -24.06 -17.46
N SER A 46 -34.72 -24.04 -16.23
CA SER A 46 -34.71 -22.87 -15.34
C SER A 46 -33.51 -21.95 -15.70
N PRO A 47 -33.64 -20.62 -15.63
CA PRO A 47 -32.79 -19.70 -16.38
C PRO A 47 -31.49 -19.37 -15.64
N ARG A 48 -30.38 -20.01 -16.02
CA ARG A 48 -29.01 -19.58 -15.64
C ARG A 48 -28.55 -18.26 -16.30
N ARG A 49 -29.46 -17.48 -16.88
CA ARG A 49 -29.13 -16.20 -17.57
C ARG A 49 -29.42 -14.94 -16.75
N THR A 50 -30.20 -15.01 -15.68
CA THR A 50 -30.55 -13.83 -14.86
C THR A 50 -29.54 -13.54 -13.74
N CYS A 51 -28.77 -14.53 -13.26
CA CYS A 51 -27.78 -14.32 -12.19
C CYS A 51 -26.52 -13.59 -12.70
N ARG A 52 -26.11 -13.81 -13.95
CA ARG A 52 -24.92 -13.14 -14.54
C ARG A 52 -25.17 -11.66 -14.87
N GLN A 53 -26.40 -11.33 -15.27
CA GLN A 53 -26.80 -9.93 -15.47
C GLN A 53 -27.03 -9.22 -14.14
N GLY A 54 -27.59 -9.89 -13.12
CA GLY A 54 -27.69 -9.33 -11.77
C GLY A 54 -26.34 -8.99 -11.15
N LEU A 55 -25.34 -9.88 -11.27
CA LEU A 55 -23.99 -9.64 -10.74
C LEU A 55 -23.24 -8.55 -11.52
N GLN A 56 -23.35 -8.51 -12.86
CA GLN A 56 -22.75 -7.45 -13.67
C GLN A 56 -23.45 -6.09 -13.50
N GLN A 57 -24.75 -6.08 -13.16
CA GLN A 57 -25.50 -4.86 -12.88
C GLN A 57 -25.24 -4.37 -11.45
N GLN A 58 -25.08 -5.27 -10.48
CA GLN A 58 -24.65 -4.94 -9.11
C GLN A 58 -23.20 -4.44 -9.05
N LEU A 59 -22.29 -5.01 -9.85
CA LEU A 59 -20.91 -4.49 -9.99
C LEU A 59 -20.89 -3.09 -10.64
N ARG A 60 -21.86 -2.74 -11.49
CA ARG A 60 -21.96 -1.40 -12.09
C ARG A 60 -22.71 -0.38 -11.24
N SER A 61 -23.56 -0.80 -10.31
CA SER A 61 -24.38 0.11 -9.49
C SER A 61 -23.82 0.33 -8.07
N GLY A 62 -22.76 -0.37 -7.69
CA GLY A 62 -22.19 -0.33 -6.34
C GLY A 62 -20.69 -0.12 -6.23
N LEU A 63 -19.94 -0.19 -7.35
CA LEU A 63 -18.57 0.33 -7.38
C LEU A 63 -18.69 1.84 -7.52
N ALA A 64 -18.34 2.57 -6.47
CA ALA A 64 -18.05 3.98 -6.61
C ALA A 64 -17.15 4.18 -7.84
N ASN A 65 -17.46 5.17 -8.69
CA ASN A 65 -16.67 5.42 -9.88
C ASN A 65 -15.23 5.70 -9.43
N TRP A 66 -14.33 4.75 -9.61
CA TRP A 66 -12.95 4.85 -9.14
C TRP A 66 -12.25 6.10 -9.64
N GLY A 67 -12.63 6.61 -10.81
CA GLY A 67 -12.18 7.91 -11.31
C GLY A 67 -12.57 9.06 -10.38
N GLU A 68 -13.83 9.12 -9.95
CA GLU A 68 -14.34 10.15 -9.03
C GLU A 68 -13.75 10.01 -7.61
N LEU A 69 -13.53 8.78 -7.14
CA LEU A 69 -12.88 8.56 -5.85
C LEU A 69 -11.38 8.93 -5.89
N ALA A 70 -10.68 8.60 -6.97
CA ALA A 70 -9.27 8.95 -7.14
C ALA A 70 -9.06 10.46 -7.33
N GLU A 71 -10.02 11.17 -7.92
CA GLU A 71 -10.00 12.64 -8.01
C GLU A 71 -10.12 13.33 -6.65
N GLN A 72 -10.72 12.66 -5.66
CA GLN A 72 -10.85 13.18 -4.29
C GLN A 72 -9.58 12.99 -3.44
N VAL A 73 -8.61 12.21 -3.92
CA VAL A 73 -7.33 11.99 -3.23
C VAL A 73 -6.37 13.13 -3.60
N PRO A 74 -5.69 13.78 -2.62
CA PRO A 74 -4.73 14.83 -2.90
C PRO A 74 -3.67 14.39 -3.91
N LYS A 75 -3.27 15.32 -4.78
CA LYS A 75 -2.16 15.15 -5.72
C LYS A 75 -1.03 16.07 -5.24
N PRO A 76 -0.20 15.64 -4.28
CA PRO A 76 0.84 16.50 -3.73
C PRO A 76 1.81 16.91 -4.83
N LEU A 77 2.38 18.11 -4.71
CA LEU A 77 3.45 18.55 -5.60
C LEU A 77 4.71 17.76 -5.26
N ILE A 78 5.19 16.96 -6.21
CA ILE A 78 6.37 16.10 -6.03
C ILE A 78 7.65 16.86 -6.42
N ARG A 79 8.66 16.82 -5.55
CA ARG A 79 10.01 17.37 -5.76
C ARG A 79 11.05 16.27 -5.53
N GLU A 80 11.99 16.08 -6.47
CA GLU A 80 13.02 15.01 -6.43
C GLU A 80 14.46 15.55 -6.49
N THR A 81 15.46 14.74 -6.09
CA THR A 81 16.89 15.00 -6.36
C THR A 81 17.60 13.75 -6.95
N PRO A 82 18.33 13.82 -8.08
CA PRO A 82 18.26 14.75 -9.20
C PRO A 82 17.39 14.23 -10.35
N GLY A 83 16.53 15.14 -10.80
CA GLY A 83 15.62 15.11 -11.93
C GLY A 83 14.86 16.44 -12.11
N ASN A 84 14.86 17.31 -11.10
CA ASN A 84 14.68 18.77 -11.15
C ASN A 84 15.41 19.37 -9.92
N GLU A 85 16.31 20.31 -10.13
CA GLU A 85 17.40 20.67 -9.20
C GLU A 85 16.93 21.41 -7.94
N ILE A 86 16.68 20.69 -6.84
CA ILE A 86 16.68 21.30 -5.51
C ILE A 86 18.11 21.72 -5.17
N SER A 87 18.38 23.02 -5.18
CA SER A 87 19.69 23.63 -4.91
C SER A 87 20.03 23.69 -3.41
N GLY A 88 19.03 23.56 -2.52
CA GLY A 88 19.25 23.48 -1.08
C GLY A 88 17.98 23.56 -0.23
N ALA A 89 18.19 23.48 1.09
CA ALA A 89 17.14 23.47 2.13
C ALA A 89 16.09 24.58 1.98
N SER A 90 16.52 25.80 1.65
CA SER A 90 15.64 26.97 1.51
C SER A 90 14.65 26.84 0.35
N GLU A 91 15.03 26.15 -0.72
CA GLU A 91 14.17 25.96 -1.89
C GLU A 91 13.07 24.95 -1.58
N VAL A 92 13.40 23.88 -0.83
CA VAL A 92 12.44 22.86 -0.43
C VAL A 92 11.31 23.44 0.40
N LEU A 93 11.65 24.28 1.38
CA LEU A 93 10.69 24.86 2.33
C LEU A 93 10.05 26.17 1.83
N SER A 94 10.40 26.62 0.62
CA SER A 94 9.99 27.94 0.09
C SER A 94 8.48 28.09 -0.13
N THR A 95 7.72 27.00 -0.16
CA THR A 95 6.28 27.03 -0.41
C THR A 95 5.46 27.44 0.80
N GLY A 96 6.03 27.38 2.01
CA GLY A 96 5.28 27.57 3.25
C GLY A 96 4.13 26.57 3.41
N ARG A 97 4.25 25.38 2.82
CA ARG A 97 3.27 24.29 2.91
C ARG A 97 3.80 23.17 3.81
N LEU A 98 2.89 22.36 4.34
CA LEU A 98 3.24 21.09 4.97
C LEU A 98 4.04 20.26 3.97
N THR A 99 5.21 19.78 4.37
CA THR A 99 6.13 19.05 3.49
C THR A 99 6.44 17.68 4.07
N LEU A 100 6.22 16.62 3.30
CA LEU A 100 6.58 15.24 3.63
C LEU A 100 7.90 14.85 2.96
N PHE A 101 8.89 14.45 3.76
CA PHE A 101 10.13 13.85 3.30
C PHE A 101 10.01 12.33 3.38
N ARG A 102 10.07 11.64 2.23
CA ARG A 102 9.96 10.18 2.19
C ARG A 102 10.95 9.54 1.22
N ASP A 103 11.13 8.23 1.36
CA ASP A 103 11.96 7.44 0.45
C ASP A 103 11.51 7.57 -1.00
N ARG A 104 12.46 7.86 -1.90
CA ARG A 104 12.22 8.02 -3.33
C ARG A 104 11.60 6.78 -3.97
N ASN A 105 12.10 5.61 -3.61
CA ASN A 105 11.68 4.36 -4.24
C ASN A 105 10.38 3.81 -3.65
N GLY A 106 9.81 4.47 -2.62
CA GLY A 106 8.61 4.01 -1.94
C GLY A 106 8.78 2.72 -1.15
N TRP A 107 10.01 2.25 -0.92
CA TRP A 107 10.25 0.97 -0.25
C TRP A 107 10.16 1.07 1.27
N CYS A 108 10.34 2.25 1.86
CA CYS A 108 10.23 2.45 3.30
C CYS A 108 8.78 2.30 3.81
N PRO A 109 8.42 1.21 4.51
CA PRO A 109 7.05 1.01 4.99
C PRO A 109 6.64 2.06 6.03
N TYR A 110 7.60 2.57 6.82
CA TYR A 110 7.34 3.62 7.80
C TYR A 110 6.95 4.95 7.14
N SER A 111 7.55 5.27 6.00
CA SER A 111 7.16 6.46 5.23
C SER A 111 5.80 6.31 4.60
N GLU A 112 5.49 5.10 4.13
CA GLU A 112 4.20 4.77 3.54
C GLU A 112 3.04 4.90 4.54
N ARG A 113 3.24 4.55 5.83
CA ARG A 113 2.25 4.81 6.90
C ARG A 113 1.80 6.27 6.93
N VAL A 114 2.78 7.17 6.97
CA VAL A 114 2.56 8.62 7.05
C VAL A 114 1.92 9.11 5.76
N TRP A 115 2.42 8.65 4.62
CA TRP A 115 1.90 9.03 3.31
C TRP A 115 0.42 8.66 3.14
N LEU A 116 0.07 7.41 3.45
CA LEU A 116 -1.32 6.94 3.42
C LEU A 116 -2.22 7.77 4.35
N ALA A 117 -1.78 8.02 5.59
CA ALA A 117 -2.55 8.83 6.53
C ALA A 117 -2.75 10.28 6.03
N MET A 118 -1.72 10.93 5.49
CA MET A 118 -1.84 12.29 4.94
C MET A 118 -2.82 12.36 3.77
N LEU A 119 -2.80 11.34 2.90
CA LEU A 119 -3.73 11.24 1.76
C LEU A 119 -5.18 10.99 2.21
N GLU A 120 -5.41 10.08 3.16
CA GLU A 120 -6.76 9.80 3.70
C GLU A 120 -7.33 11.00 4.48
N LYS A 121 -6.47 11.73 5.20
CA LYS A 121 -6.82 13.01 5.83
C LYS A 121 -7.05 14.14 4.83
N ARG A 122 -6.78 13.90 3.54
CA ARG A 122 -6.89 14.85 2.43
C ARG A 122 -6.10 16.14 2.64
N LEU A 123 -4.90 16.02 3.20
CA LEU A 123 -4.06 17.17 3.47
C LEU A 123 -3.48 17.74 2.17
N ASP A 124 -3.30 19.06 2.15
CA ASP A 124 -2.58 19.74 1.10
C ASP A 124 -1.10 19.85 1.50
N PHE A 125 -0.23 19.10 0.82
CA PHE A 125 1.19 19.00 1.17
C PHE A 125 2.10 18.89 -0.05
N ASP A 126 3.38 19.17 0.16
CA ASP A 126 4.46 18.92 -0.79
C ASP A 126 5.18 17.63 -0.44
N GLU A 127 5.61 16.89 -1.45
CA GLU A 127 6.30 15.61 -1.29
C GLU A 127 7.74 15.74 -1.77
N VAL A 128 8.70 15.45 -0.91
CA VAL A 128 10.13 15.52 -1.19
C VAL A 128 10.73 14.13 -1.11
N LEU A 129 11.18 13.63 -2.26
CA LEU A 129 11.73 12.29 -2.40
C LEU A 129 13.21 12.27 -2.06
N ILE A 130 13.56 11.59 -0.98
CA ILE A 130 14.93 11.41 -0.51
C ILE A 130 15.47 10.07 -1.02
N ASN A 131 16.58 10.13 -1.73
CA ASN A 131 17.26 8.91 -2.14
C ASN A 131 17.96 8.24 -0.95
N LEU A 132 17.40 7.14 -0.47
CA LEU A 132 18.01 6.34 0.60
C LEU A 132 19.09 5.38 0.06
N GLN A 133 19.17 5.18 -1.26
CA GLN A 133 20.06 4.23 -1.92
C GLN A 133 21.09 4.97 -2.79
N GLY A 134 22.36 4.92 -2.38
CA GLY A 134 23.43 5.65 -3.08
C GLY A 134 23.72 7.05 -2.51
N GLY A 135 23.10 7.40 -1.39
CA GLY A 135 23.45 8.58 -0.60
C GLY A 135 22.33 9.62 -0.54
N LYS A 136 22.08 10.11 0.68
CA LYS A 136 21.12 11.19 0.91
C LYS A 136 21.71 12.52 0.41
N PRO A 137 20.87 13.46 -0.09
CA PRO A 137 21.35 14.79 -0.44
C PRO A 137 22.02 15.48 0.75
N ALA A 138 23.15 16.15 0.53
CA ALA A 138 23.91 16.79 1.61
C ALA A 138 23.10 17.85 2.39
N TRP A 139 22.15 18.51 1.73
CA TRP A 139 21.28 19.50 2.36
C TRP A 139 20.23 18.86 3.28
N TYR A 140 19.93 17.56 3.15
CA TYR A 140 18.81 16.95 3.87
C TYR A 140 19.01 16.98 5.37
N SER A 141 20.23 16.74 5.86
CA SER A 141 20.54 16.82 7.30
C SER A 141 20.42 18.23 7.87
N SER A 142 20.43 19.26 7.04
CA SER A 142 20.21 20.66 7.47
C SER A 142 18.72 20.99 7.63
N VAL A 143 17.83 20.22 6.99
CA VAL A 143 16.37 20.35 7.13
C VAL A 143 15.82 19.34 8.13
N VAL A 144 16.38 18.13 8.11
CA VAL A 144 16.00 17.02 8.98
C VAL A 144 17.26 16.51 9.68
N PRO A 145 17.65 17.01 10.88
CA PRO A 145 18.90 16.62 11.53
C PRO A 145 19.05 15.14 11.83
N THR A 146 17.93 14.42 12.05
CA THR A 146 17.96 12.95 12.18
C THR A 146 18.40 12.26 10.89
N SER A 147 18.27 12.95 9.75
CA SER A 147 18.45 12.44 8.40
C SER A 147 17.58 11.22 8.11
N GLN A 148 16.52 10.97 8.88
CA GLN A 148 15.65 9.81 8.75
C GLN A 148 14.33 10.19 8.08
N THR A 149 13.83 9.28 7.27
CA THR A 149 12.48 9.33 6.70
C THR A 149 11.57 8.30 7.39
N PRO A 150 10.27 8.56 7.56
CA PRO A 150 9.60 9.81 7.21
C PRO A 150 9.95 10.95 8.17
N ALA A 151 9.82 12.17 7.64
CA ALA A 151 9.76 13.39 8.43
C ALA A 151 8.77 14.34 7.79
N ILE A 152 8.15 15.21 8.59
CA ILE A 152 7.37 16.34 8.07
C ILE A 152 7.94 17.66 8.58
N VAL A 153 7.77 18.70 7.78
CA VAL A 153 8.01 20.09 8.19
C VAL A 153 6.71 20.86 7.94
N THR A 154 6.18 21.54 8.97
CA THR A 154 4.97 22.36 8.84
C THR A 154 5.26 23.67 8.11
N ALA A 155 4.20 24.39 7.72
CA ALA A 155 4.31 25.72 7.14
C ALA A 155 5.11 26.71 8.02
N GLU A 156 5.01 26.55 9.33
CA GLU A 156 5.71 27.36 10.35
C GLU A 156 7.15 26.88 10.62
N GLY A 157 7.63 25.87 9.88
CA GLY A 157 8.97 25.33 10.02
C GLY A 157 9.12 24.34 11.18
N LYS A 158 8.03 23.86 11.79
CA LYS A 158 8.10 22.83 12.83
C LYS A 158 8.40 21.48 12.20
N GLU A 159 9.44 20.83 12.69
CA GLU A 159 9.93 19.55 12.23
C GLU A 159 9.42 18.40 13.12
N VAL A 160 8.96 17.30 12.51
CA VAL A 160 8.50 16.09 13.23
C VAL A 160 9.03 14.83 12.56
N HIS A 161 9.61 13.93 13.35
CA HIS A 161 10.16 12.63 12.94
C HIS A 161 9.47 11.49 13.64
N ASP A 162 9.88 10.27 13.25
CA ASP A 162 9.32 9.00 13.71
C ASP A 162 7.90 8.84 13.19
N SER A 163 7.68 7.78 12.40
CA SER A 163 6.36 7.56 11.78
C SER A 163 5.22 7.58 12.80
N ALA A 164 5.40 7.06 14.01
CA ALA A 164 4.33 7.05 15.01
C ALA A 164 4.06 8.46 15.54
N ARG A 165 5.10 9.24 15.85
CA ARG A 165 4.92 10.62 16.33
C ARG A 165 4.40 11.55 15.25
N VAL A 166 4.77 11.34 13.99
CA VAL A 166 4.19 12.06 12.86
C VAL A 166 2.69 11.78 12.76
N LEU A 167 2.27 10.52 12.85
CA LEU A 167 0.85 10.17 12.83
C LEU A 167 0.07 10.80 14.01
N GLU A 168 0.63 10.79 15.22
CA GLU A 168 0.05 11.48 16.38
C GLU A 168 -0.08 12.98 16.15
N PHE A 169 0.99 13.62 15.67
CA PHE A 169 0.98 15.05 15.34
C PHE A 169 -0.08 15.39 14.29
N LEU A 170 -0.19 14.58 13.23
CA LEU A 170 -1.18 14.80 12.18
C LEU A 170 -2.61 14.69 12.72
N GLU A 171 -2.87 13.73 13.60
CA GLU A 171 -4.20 13.56 14.20
C GLU A 171 -4.57 14.71 15.15
N GLU A 172 -3.60 15.27 15.88
CA GLU A 172 -3.82 16.40 16.79
C GLU A 172 -3.97 17.75 16.06
N ASN A 173 -3.23 17.96 14.97
CA ASN A 173 -3.11 19.27 14.32
C ASN A 173 -3.97 19.41 13.05
N TYR A 174 -4.50 18.30 12.52
CA TYR A 174 -5.41 18.29 11.35
C TYR A 174 -6.66 17.44 11.64
N PRO A 175 -7.57 17.90 12.51
CA PRO A 175 -8.69 17.11 13.03
C PRO A 175 -9.89 17.00 12.07
N GLU A 176 -9.88 17.63 10.89
CA GLU A 176 -11.03 17.72 9.97
C GLU A 176 -11.49 16.36 9.45
N ARG A 177 -10.54 15.43 9.30
CA ARG A 177 -10.77 14.03 8.91
C ARG A 177 -10.03 13.14 9.89
N PRO A 178 -10.62 12.83 11.05
CA PRO A 178 -9.95 12.03 12.07
C PRO A 178 -9.75 10.60 11.57
N LEU A 179 -8.58 10.03 11.85
CA LEU A 179 -8.28 8.61 11.62
C LEU A 179 -8.36 7.80 12.91
N MET A 180 -8.65 8.45 14.05
CA MET A 180 -8.88 7.79 15.33
C MET A 180 -10.35 7.90 15.74
N PRO A 181 -10.93 6.85 16.36
CA PRO A 181 -12.29 6.89 16.90
C PRO A 181 -12.51 8.08 17.84
N SER A 182 -13.71 8.66 17.87
CA SER A 182 -14.03 9.83 18.69
C SER A 182 -14.27 9.48 20.15
N ASP A 183 -14.79 8.30 20.46
CA ASP A 183 -15.02 7.86 21.84
C ASP A 183 -13.73 7.36 22.51
N ASP A 184 -13.59 7.65 23.81
CA ASP A 184 -12.36 7.37 24.57
C ASP A 184 -12.01 5.88 24.62
N ALA A 185 -13.02 5.01 24.72
CA ALA A 185 -12.82 3.56 24.82
C ALA A 185 -12.23 2.99 23.52
N SER A 186 -12.87 3.28 22.38
CA SER A 186 -12.39 2.82 21.06
C SER A 186 -11.09 3.51 20.68
N ARG A 187 -10.88 4.77 21.08
CA ARG A 187 -9.60 5.47 20.89
C ARG A 187 -8.47 4.80 21.67
N ALA A 188 -8.71 4.41 22.93
CA ALA A 188 -7.73 3.68 23.73
C ALA A 188 -7.41 2.31 23.13
N GLU A 189 -8.42 1.63 22.58
CA GLU A 189 -8.24 0.36 21.88
C GLU A 189 -7.43 0.50 20.59
N ALA A 190 -7.73 1.49 19.75
CA ALA A 190 -6.95 1.79 18.56
C ALA A 190 -5.48 2.09 18.91
N LYS A 191 -5.23 2.91 19.95
CA LYS A 191 -3.87 3.18 20.45
C LYS A 191 -3.17 1.90 20.92
N LYS A 192 -3.89 1.00 21.59
CA LYS A 192 -3.36 -0.31 22.02
C LYS A 192 -2.94 -1.14 20.81
N LEU A 193 -3.77 -1.24 19.77
CA LEU A 193 -3.45 -2.00 18.55
C LEU A 193 -2.23 -1.43 17.80
N ILE A 194 -2.10 -0.11 17.75
CA ILE A 194 -0.92 0.57 17.18
C ILE A 194 0.33 0.24 18.01
N ALA A 195 0.27 0.38 19.33
CA ALA A 195 1.38 0.05 20.22
C ALA A 195 1.78 -1.43 20.16
N GLN A 196 0.82 -2.32 19.89
CA GLN A 196 1.04 -3.75 19.77
C GLN A 196 1.60 -4.19 18.41
N PHE A 197 1.70 -3.29 17.41
CA PHE A 197 2.16 -3.62 16.05
C PHE A 197 3.43 -4.49 16.04
N GLY A 198 4.47 -4.10 16.79
CA GLY A 198 5.73 -4.85 16.82
C GLY A 198 5.59 -6.28 17.35
N SER A 199 4.64 -6.52 18.26
CA SER A 199 4.34 -7.85 18.79
C SER A 199 3.42 -8.69 17.89
N MET A 200 2.80 -8.07 16.88
CA MET A 200 2.01 -8.79 15.86
C MET A 200 2.90 -9.35 14.75
N MET A 201 4.05 -8.72 14.51
CA MET A 201 5.05 -9.21 13.57
C MET A 201 5.78 -10.46 14.12
N PRO A 202 6.36 -11.31 13.25
CA PRO A 202 7.00 -12.53 13.69
C PRO A 202 8.16 -12.26 14.66
N SER A 203 8.30 -13.10 15.69
CA SER A 203 9.36 -12.93 16.68
C SER A 203 10.75 -13.09 16.05
N GLY A 204 11.69 -12.22 16.43
CA GLY A 204 13.07 -12.24 15.92
C GLY A 204 13.21 -11.73 14.47
N ALA A 205 12.14 -11.24 13.87
CA ALA A 205 12.17 -10.55 12.59
C ALA A 205 12.85 -9.18 12.74
N ARG A 206 13.70 -8.82 11.78
CA ARG A 206 14.20 -7.44 11.66
C ARG A 206 13.21 -6.61 10.84
N PRO A 207 12.90 -5.37 11.24
CA PRO A 207 12.27 -4.43 10.33
C PRO A 207 13.18 -4.19 9.12
N SER A 208 12.61 -4.26 7.92
CA SER A 208 13.33 -4.07 6.66
C SER A 208 12.42 -3.40 5.66
N SER A 209 12.96 -2.44 4.89
CA SER A 209 12.24 -1.84 3.76
C SER A 209 12.10 -2.79 2.58
N ARG A 210 12.95 -3.82 2.50
CA ARG A 210 13.05 -4.75 1.37
C ARG A 210 12.33 -6.07 1.62
N ALA A 211 12.32 -6.56 2.86
CA ALA A 211 11.70 -7.82 3.26
C ALA A 211 11.00 -7.63 4.61
N ALA A 212 9.84 -6.98 4.59
CA ALA A 212 9.25 -6.35 5.77
C ALA A 212 8.88 -7.39 6.85
N PHE A 213 9.71 -7.50 7.88
CA PHE A 213 9.61 -8.53 8.92
C PHE A 213 9.58 -9.98 8.39
N LEU A 214 10.27 -10.27 7.29
CA LEU A 214 10.37 -11.62 6.71
C LEU A 214 11.75 -12.28 6.89
N ILE A 215 12.70 -11.55 7.46
CA ILE A 215 14.08 -11.98 7.66
C ILE A 215 14.55 -11.68 9.08
N ARG A 216 15.52 -12.45 9.56
CA ARG A 216 16.18 -12.26 10.86
C ARG A 216 17.27 -11.20 10.78
N GLY A 217 17.77 -10.77 11.94
CA GLY A 217 18.98 -9.93 12.05
C GLY A 217 20.20 -10.53 11.33
N SER A 218 20.27 -11.86 11.22
CA SER A 218 21.32 -12.58 10.47
C SER A 218 21.18 -12.50 8.95
N GLY A 219 20.10 -11.92 8.42
CA GLY A 219 19.80 -11.91 6.98
C GLY A 219 19.06 -13.14 6.47
N MET A 220 18.97 -14.21 7.27
CA MET A 220 18.25 -15.43 6.88
C MET A 220 16.73 -15.23 6.90
N PRO A 221 15.97 -15.89 6.00
CA PRO A 221 14.52 -15.98 6.09
C PRO A 221 14.04 -16.49 7.45
N LEU A 222 12.85 -16.05 7.86
CA LEU A 222 12.19 -16.58 9.04
C LEU A 222 11.70 -18.02 8.82
N ALA A 223 11.40 -18.71 9.93
CA ALA A 223 10.73 -20.00 9.81
C ALA A 223 9.29 -19.76 9.36
N ARG A 224 8.81 -20.56 8.40
CA ARG A 224 7.45 -20.46 7.86
C ARG A 224 6.38 -20.40 8.95
N GLN A 225 6.49 -21.26 9.97
CA GLN A 225 5.56 -21.32 11.10
C GLN A 225 5.47 -20.01 11.90
N ASP A 226 6.56 -19.24 11.99
CA ASP A 226 6.58 -17.96 12.73
C ASP A 226 5.78 -16.89 11.96
N VAL A 227 5.85 -16.92 10.62
CA VAL A 227 5.09 -16.04 9.72
C VAL A 227 3.61 -16.43 9.72
N GLU A 228 3.31 -17.72 9.60
CA GLU A 228 1.94 -18.25 9.66
C GLU A 228 1.26 -17.91 11.01
N ALA A 229 1.99 -18.01 12.12
CA ALA A 229 1.48 -17.61 13.44
C ALA A 229 1.10 -16.13 13.49
N SER A 230 1.91 -15.24 12.91
CA SER A 230 1.58 -13.81 12.79
C SER A 230 0.38 -13.55 11.89
N LEU A 231 0.28 -14.23 10.74
CA LEU A 231 -0.89 -14.12 9.85
C LEU A 231 -2.17 -14.53 10.57
N SER A 232 -2.18 -15.69 11.25
CA SER A 232 -3.32 -16.14 12.05
C SER A 232 -3.68 -15.17 13.18
N LYS A 233 -2.66 -14.59 13.84
CA LYS A 233 -2.87 -13.61 14.91
C LYS A 233 -3.53 -12.33 14.37
N ILE A 234 -3.04 -11.80 13.25
CA ILE A 234 -3.59 -10.61 12.61
C ILE A 234 -5.02 -10.87 12.09
N ASP A 235 -5.24 -12.01 11.45
CA ASP A 235 -6.56 -12.43 10.97
C ASP A 235 -7.59 -12.51 12.10
N SER A 236 -7.20 -13.07 13.25
CA SER A 236 -8.07 -13.12 14.43
C SER A 236 -8.45 -11.73 14.92
N VAL A 237 -7.49 -10.81 15.02
CA VAL A 237 -7.73 -9.43 15.52
C VAL A 237 -8.64 -8.65 14.56
N LEU A 238 -8.46 -8.79 13.24
CA LEU A 238 -9.35 -8.18 12.25
C LEU A 238 -10.80 -8.66 12.39
N GLY A 239 -11.02 -9.89 12.87
CA GLY A 239 -12.35 -10.44 13.10
C GLY A 239 -13.09 -9.89 14.32
N GLU A 240 -12.43 -9.19 15.25
CA GLU A 240 -13.01 -8.82 16.54
C GLU A 240 -14.10 -7.74 16.47
N LYS A 241 -14.04 -6.86 15.47
CA LYS A 241 -14.92 -5.67 15.36
C LYS A 241 -16.05 -5.81 14.35
N GLY A 242 -16.16 -6.96 13.68
CA GLY A 242 -17.29 -7.26 12.77
C GLY A 242 -17.35 -6.47 11.47
N GLY A 243 -16.32 -5.67 11.15
CA GLY A 243 -16.13 -5.01 9.86
C GLY A 243 -14.81 -5.44 9.21
N PRO A 244 -14.47 -4.92 8.01
CA PRO A 244 -13.26 -5.36 7.31
C PRO A 244 -11.97 -4.68 7.78
N PHE A 245 -12.05 -3.63 8.60
CA PHE A 245 -10.89 -2.90 9.13
C PHE A 245 -10.66 -3.23 10.61
N PHE A 246 -9.47 -2.90 11.12
CA PHE A 246 -9.09 -3.23 12.51
C PHE A 246 -10.04 -2.67 13.57
N MET A 247 -10.61 -1.49 13.31
CA MET A 247 -11.59 -0.84 14.19
C MET A 247 -13.03 -0.99 13.68
N GLY A 248 -13.29 -1.93 12.77
CA GLY A 248 -14.61 -2.25 12.26
C GLY A 248 -14.89 -1.69 10.88
N GLY A 249 -15.80 -0.71 10.81
CA GLY A 249 -16.46 -0.32 9.57
C GLY A 249 -15.60 0.48 8.59
N ASP A 250 -14.77 1.38 9.10
CA ASP A 250 -14.02 2.38 8.33
C ASP A 250 -12.51 2.29 8.60
N VAL A 251 -11.72 2.78 7.63
CA VAL A 251 -10.26 2.83 7.74
C VAL A 251 -9.86 3.76 8.89
N THR A 252 -8.88 3.33 9.68
CA THR A 252 -8.33 4.10 10.80
C THR A 252 -6.82 4.20 10.74
N MET A 253 -6.23 4.92 11.69
CA MET A 253 -4.80 4.99 11.89
C MET A 253 -4.19 3.61 12.13
N VAL A 254 -4.95 2.68 12.71
CA VAL A 254 -4.51 1.29 12.89
C VAL A 254 -4.24 0.67 11.52
N ASP A 255 -5.18 0.78 10.58
CA ASP A 255 -5.01 0.27 9.22
C ASP A 255 -3.82 0.93 8.52
N CYS A 256 -3.63 2.26 8.67
CA CYS A 256 -2.47 2.97 8.12
C CYS A 256 -1.13 2.42 8.63
N VAL A 257 -1.07 1.96 9.88
CA VAL A 257 0.15 1.41 10.50
C VAL A 257 0.48 0.01 9.97
N TYR A 258 -0.54 -0.81 9.70
CA TYR A 258 -0.38 -2.20 9.25
C TYR A 258 -0.28 -2.32 7.73
N ALA A 259 -0.96 -1.45 6.97
CA ALA A 259 -1.11 -1.57 5.53
C ALA A 259 0.22 -1.78 4.78
N PRO A 260 1.29 -1.01 5.06
CA PRO A 260 2.55 -1.19 4.33
C PRO A 260 3.17 -2.59 4.48
N PHE A 261 2.96 -3.23 5.61
CA PHE A 261 3.53 -4.55 5.90
C PHE A 261 2.71 -5.65 5.26
N LEU A 262 1.38 -5.57 5.42
CA LEU A 262 0.45 -6.53 4.84
C LEU A 262 0.51 -6.49 3.32
N GLU A 263 0.55 -5.30 2.73
CA GLU A 263 0.72 -5.15 1.28
C GLU A 263 1.97 -5.87 0.77
N ARG A 264 3.13 -5.65 1.41
CA ARG A 264 4.36 -6.34 1.04
C ARG A 264 4.22 -7.86 1.20
N TRP A 265 3.59 -8.32 2.29
CA TRP A 265 3.37 -9.75 2.52
C TRP A 265 2.49 -10.39 1.44
N ARG A 266 1.52 -9.67 0.87
CA ARG A 266 0.71 -10.18 -0.25
C ARG A 266 1.57 -10.68 -1.41
N PHE A 267 2.66 -9.97 -1.73
CA PHE A 267 3.49 -10.27 -2.89
C PHE A 267 4.78 -11.01 -2.53
N GLN A 268 5.36 -10.76 -1.35
CA GLN A 268 6.65 -11.34 -0.96
C GLN A 268 6.53 -12.75 -0.39
N LEU A 269 5.41 -13.10 0.26
CA LEU A 269 5.26 -14.44 0.84
C LEU A 269 5.28 -15.56 -0.20
N PRO A 270 4.59 -15.46 -1.36
CA PRO A 270 4.67 -16.48 -2.40
C PRO A 270 6.09 -16.67 -2.96
N CYS A 271 6.89 -15.61 -2.99
CA CYS A 271 8.29 -15.66 -3.45
C CYS A 271 9.21 -16.39 -2.46
N MET A 272 8.93 -16.26 -1.16
CA MET A 272 9.79 -16.81 -0.09
C MET A 272 9.33 -18.18 0.43
N TYR A 273 8.03 -18.47 0.36
CA TYR A 273 7.42 -19.64 0.97
C TYR A 273 6.38 -20.23 0.01
N SER A 274 6.73 -21.35 -0.64
CA SER A 274 5.85 -22.03 -1.59
C SER A 274 4.44 -22.28 -1.01
N GLY A 275 3.41 -21.74 -1.67
CA GLY A 275 2.01 -21.91 -1.28
C GLY A 275 1.59 -21.18 -0.01
N LEU A 276 2.31 -20.14 0.42
CA LEU A 276 1.88 -19.25 1.49
C LEU A 276 1.42 -17.90 0.90
N GLU A 277 0.14 -17.60 1.05
CA GLU A 277 -0.49 -16.39 0.53
C GLU A 277 -1.25 -15.67 1.66
N ALA A 278 -0.90 -14.40 1.92
CA ALA A 278 -1.59 -13.60 2.94
C ALA A 278 -3.03 -13.25 2.54
N LYS A 279 -3.28 -12.99 1.24
CA LYS A 279 -4.61 -12.72 0.69
C LYS A 279 -5.22 -14.03 0.18
N SER A 280 -5.72 -14.87 1.08
CA SER A 280 -6.29 -16.19 0.74
C SER A 280 -7.42 -16.59 1.69
N GLU A 281 -8.20 -17.61 1.31
CA GLU A 281 -9.29 -18.15 2.14
C GLU A 281 -8.82 -18.75 3.48
N ALA A 282 -7.53 -19.04 3.62
CA ALA A 282 -6.93 -19.47 4.89
C ALA A 282 -6.98 -18.38 5.97
N TYR A 283 -7.04 -17.11 5.56
CA TYR A 283 -7.12 -15.93 6.43
C TYR A 283 -8.30 -15.05 6.01
N PRO A 284 -9.54 -15.44 6.36
CA PRO A 284 -10.76 -14.85 5.80
C PRO A 284 -10.97 -13.38 6.19
N ASN A 285 -10.47 -12.93 7.34
CA ASN A 285 -10.58 -11.53 7.76
C ASN A 285 -9.48 -10.68 7.10
N LEU A 286 -8.26 -11.23 6.95
CA LEU A 286 -7.22 -10.61 6.14
C LEU A 286 -7.65 -10.47 4.68
N LEU A 287 -8.27 -11.49 4.09
CA LEU A 287 -8.80 -11.44 2.73
C LEU A 287 -9.79 -10.29 2.57
N LYS A 288 -10.78 -10.19 3.48
CA LYS A 288 -11.75 -9.08 3.51
C LYS A 288 -11.06 -7.72 3.70
N TRP A 289 -10.02 -7.66 4.53
CA TRP A 289 -9.26 -6.43 4.74
C TRP A 289 -8.53 -6.00 3.46
N TYR A 290 -7.86 -6.90 2.75
CA TYR A 290 -7.23 -6.57 1.46
C TYR A 290 -8.26 -6.09 0.43
N ASP A 291 -9.38 -6.81 0.29
CA ASP A 291 -10.45 -6.40 -0.60
C ASP A 291 -10.99 -5.02 -0.22
N ALA A 292 -11.21 -4.74 1.07
CA ALA A 292 -11.67 -3.43 1.52
C ALA A 292 -10.63 -2.31 1.32
N MET A 293 -9.33 -2.58 1.50
CA MET A 293 -8.28 -1.60 1.19
C MET A 293 -8.27 -1.27 -0.31
N GLU A 294 -8.37 -2.27 -1.17
CA GLU A 294 -8.44 -2.12 -2.63
C GLU A 294 -9.75 -1.45 -3.09
N GLU A 295 -10.86 -1.71 -2.39
CA GLU A 295 -12.20 -1.35 -2.86
C GLU A 295 -12.82 -0.12 -2.18
N ARG A 296 -12.33 0.25 -1.00
CA ARG A 296 -12.97 1.27 -0.14
C ARG A 296 -12.02 2.35 0.35
N VAL A 297 -10.71 2.24 0.09
CA VAL A 297 -9.70 3.20 0.54
C VAL A 297 -9.04 3.85 -0.69
N PRO A 298 -9.58 4.98 -1.20
CA PRO A 298 -9.13 5.59 -2.45
C PRO A 298 -7.64 5.97 -2.43
N ALA A 299 -7.11 6.47 -1.31
CA ALA A 299 -5.69 6.80 -1.25
C ALA A 299 -4.82 5.56 -1.45
N TYR A 300 -5.21 4.45 -0.83
CA TYR A 300 -4.50 3.20 -0.99
C TYR A 300 -4.57 2.71 -2.44
N ALA A 301 -5.78 2.48 -2.95
CA ALA A 301 -6.01 1.86 -4.25
C ALA A 301 -5.50 2.68 -5.45
N SER A 302 -5.43 4.01 -5.34
CA SER A 302 -5.06 4.88 -6.46
C SER A 302 -3.65 5.48 -6.40
N ARG A 303 -3.00 5.46 -5.23
CA ARG A 303 -1.70 6.12 -5.02
C ARG A 303 -0.66 5.26 -4.34
N VAL A 304 -1.05 4.55 -3.28
CA VAL A 304 -0.08 3.91 -2.37
C VAL A 304 0.21 2.47 -2.79
N GLN A 305 -0.82 1.73 -3.18
CA GLN A 305 -0.68 0.32 -3.54
C GLN A 305 0.36 0.12 -4.65
N GLY A 306 1.39 -0.63 -4.33
CA GLY A 306 2.35 -1.22 -5.25
C GLY A 306 1.86 -2.52 -5.88
N ASP A 307 2.67 -3.03 -6.79
CA ASP A 307 2.39 -4.22 -7.58
C ASP A 307 3.36 -5.36 -7.26
N SER A 308 3.10 -6.53 -7.83
CA SER A 308 3.96 -7.71 -7.67
C SER A 308 5.39 -7.43 -8.10
N HIS A 309 5.57 -6.74 -9.24
CA HIS A 309 6.88 -6.42 -9.78
C HIS A 309 7.72 -5.57 -8.82
N THR A 310 7.14 -4.52 -8.25
CA THR A 310 7.80 -3.60 -7.33
C THR A 310 8.25 -4.32 -6.07
N TRP A 311 7.38 -5.15 -5.50
CA TRP A 311 7.66 -5.82 -4.24
C TRP A 311 8.54 -7.06 -4.37
N GLU A 312 8.54 -7.71 -5.54
CA GLU A 312 9.53 -8.71 -5.94
C GLU A 312 10.92 -8.06 -6.10
N LEU A 313 11.03 -6.95 -6.83
CA LEU A 313 12.30 -6.22 -6.99
C LEU A 313 12.88 -5.73 -5.66
N ALA A 314 12.01 -5.21 -4.77
CA ALA A 314 12.43 -4.81 -3.44
C ALA A 314 13.04 -5.99 -2.67
N LEU A 315 12.46 -7.20 -2.82
CA LEU A 315 12.91 -8.43 -2.19
C LEU A 315 14.24 -8.93 -2.76
N ASP A 316 14.45 -8.86 -4.07
CA ASP A 316 15.72 -9.23 -4.71
C ASP A 316 16.88 -8.36 -4.20
N GLY A 317 16.62 -7.07 -3.97
CA GLY A 317 17.57 -6.19 -3.31
C GLY A 317 17.88 -6.57 -1.86
N ALA A 318 17.08 -7.40 -1.18
CA ALA A 318 17.28 -7.77 0.22
C ALA A 318 18.41 -8.79 0.43
N GLY A 319 18.79 -9.53 -0.62
CA GLY A 319 19.78 -10.60 -0.60
C GLY A 319 21.20 -10.20 -1.03
N GLY A 320 21.44 -8.91 -1.27
CA GLY A 320 22.77 -8.36 -1.58
C GLY A 320 23.60 -8.00 -0.35
#